data_AF-A0AAV5JW56-F1
#
_entry.id   AF-A0AAV5JW56-F1
#
_cell.length_a   1.000
_cell.length_b   1.000
_cell.length_c   1.000
_cell.angle_alpha   90.00
_cell.angle_beta   90.00
_cell.angle_gamma   90.00
#
_symmetry.space_group_name_H-M   'P 1'
#
loop_
_entity.id
_entity.type
_entity.pdbx_description
1 polymer ?
#
loop_
_entity_poly.entity_id
_entity_poly.type
_entity_poly.pdbx_seq_one_letter_code
_entity_poly.pdbx_strand_id
1 'polypeptide(L)'
;MLVGAYPFEDQEDPRNLRKTIQRIMAAQYKIPDRVHISQDCRHLLSLIFVANPSRRITIKEIKNHPWFLKNLPRELTESSQAVYYQRDNPTFSLQTVDEIMKIVAEARSPPPSSTRVKGFNWGAQEEDEEDVEANVEIEDDEDEYD
;
A
#
# COMPACT_ATOMS: atom_id res chain seq x y z
N MET A 1 1.84 9.01 -11.54
CA MET A 1 0.70 9.74 -12.13
C MET A 1 1.13 11.06 -12.80
N LEU A 2 1.68 12.06 -12.09
CA LEU A 2 1.99 13.38 -12.69
C LEU A 2 3.28 13.43 -13.54
N VAL A 3 4.36 12.81 -13.06
CA VAL A 3 5.70 12.86 -13.71
C VAL A 3 6.04 11.57 -14.46
N GLY A 4 5.37 10.46 -14.14
CA GLY A 4 5.63 9.14 -14.74
C GLY A 4 6.84 8.39 -14.15
N ALA A 5 7.49 8.94 -13.13
CA ALA A 5 8.61 8.33 -12.41
C ALA A 5 8.50 8.60 -10.91
N TYR A 6 9.25 7.87 -10.09
CA TYR A 6 9.29 8.07 -8.65
C TYR A 6 10.12 9.33 -8.28
N PRO A 7 9.70 10.09 -7.24
CA PRO A 7 10.27 11.41 -6.94
C PRO A 7 11.70 11.38 -6.38
N PHE A 8 12.13 10.25 -5.80
CA PHE A 8 13.42 10.12 -5.10
C PHE A 8 14.41 9.17 -5.79
N GLU A 9 14.00 8.47 -6.85
CA GLU A 9 14.88 7.55 -7.56
C GLU A 9 15.91 8.28 -8.41
N ASP A 10 17.08 7.65 -8.60
CA ASP A 10 18.06 8.13 -9.56
C ASP A 10 17.63 7.80 -10.99
N GLN A 11 17.51 8.81 -11.85
CA GLN A 11 17.06 8.62 -13.23
C GLN A 11 18.12 7.91 -14.08
N GLU A 12 19.40 8.01 -13.69
CA GLU A 12 20.52 7.39 -14.39
C GLU A 12 20.84 5.99 -13.85
N ASP A 13 20.55 5.72 -12.56
CA ASP A 13 20.81 4.43 -11.91
C ASP A 13 19.67 4.03 -10.95
N PRO A 14 18.54 3.52 -11.47
CA PRO A 14 17.36 3.20 -10.66
C PRO A 14 17.58 2.10 -9.61
N ARG A 15 18.62 1.27 -9.79
CA ARG A 15 18.94 0.18 -8.86
C ARG A 15 19.71 0.66 -7.63
N ASN A 16 20.12 1.94 -7.60
CA ASN A 16 20.86 2.51 -6.49
C ASN A 16 19.97 2.88 -5.31
N LEU A 17 19.58 1.87 -4.53
CA LEU A 17 18.72 2.06 -3.36
C LEU A 17 19.36 3.00 -2.32
N ARG A 18 20.69 2.96 -2.17
CA ARG A 18 21.42 3.83 -1.24
C ARG A 18 21.18 5.31 -1.55
N LYS A 19 21.31 5.72 -2.82
CA LYS A 19 21.03 7.10 -3.24
C LYS A 19 19.55 7.47 -3.06
N THR A 20 18.64 6.55 -3.39
CA THR A 20 17.20 6.76 -3.22
C THR A 20 16.84 7.03 -1.75
N ILE A 21 17.38 6.24 -0.82
CA ILE A 21 17.17 6.43 0.63
C ILE A 21 17.72 7.79 1.08
N GLN A 22 18.92 8.18 0.64
CA GLN A 22 19.49 9.48 0.96
C GLN A 22 18.59 10.64 0.50
N ARG A 23 18.04 10.55 -0.72
CA ARG A 23 17.10 11.55 -1.25
C ARG A 23 15.78 11.58 -0.48
N ILE A 24 15.26 10.43 -0.05
CA ILE A 24 14.06 10.36 0.80
C ILE A 24 14.30 11.07 2.13
N MET A 25 15.40 10.75 2.82
CA MET A 25 15.74 11.36 4.11
C MET A 25 15.92 12.88 4.02
N ALA A 26 16.50 13.35 2.91
CA ALA A 26 16.65 14.78 2.63
C ALA A 26 15.39 15.45 2.04
N ALA A 27 14.32 14.68 1.78
CA ALA A 27 13.15 15.12 1.02
C ALA A 27 13.50 15.81 -0.31
N GLN A 28 14.55 15.32 -0.98
CA GLN A 28 15.07 15.91 -2.21
C GLN A 28 14.37 15.32 -3.43
N TYR A 29 13.49 16.09 -4.06
CA TYR A 29 12.83 15.75 -5.31
C TYR A 29 12.86 16.94 -6.27
N LYS A 30 12.77 16.67 -7.58
CA LYS A 30 12.63 17.71 -8.60
C LYS A 30 11.52 17.32 -9.58
N ILE A 31 10.68 18.29 -9.89
CA ILE A 31 9.67 18.17 -10.95
C ILE A 31 10.34 18.62 -12.25
N PRO A 32 10.49 17.75 -13.26
CA PRO A 32 11.15 18.11 -14.51
C PRO A 32 10.45 19.25 -15.25
N ASP A 33 11.21 20.12 -15.93
CA ASP A 33 10.66 21.33 -16.58
C ASP A 33 9.65 21.02 -17.70
N ARG A 34 9.81 19.86 -18.34
CA ARG A 34 8.86 19.31 -19.33
C ARG A 34 7.47 19.02 -18.76
N VAL A 35 7.33 18.89 -17.44
CA VAL A 35 6.07 18.55 -16.77
C VAL A 35 5.43 19.84 -16.27
N HIS A 36 4.31 20.21 -16.87
CA HIS A 36 3.57 21.40 -16.47
C HIS A 36 2.48 21.02 -15.47
N ILE A 37 2.61 21.52 -14.24
CA ILE A 37 1.61 21.36 -13.18
C ILE A 37 1.19 22.73 -12.66
N SER A 38 -0.05 22.82 -12.17
CA SER A 38 -0.54 24.06 -11.56
C SER A 38 0.24 24.43 -10.29
N GLN A 39 0.21 25.70 -9.93
CA GLN A 39 0.87 26.18 -8.71
C GLN A 39 0.31 25.51 -7.46
N ASP A 40 -1.02 25.32 -7.39
CA ASP A 40 -1.66 24.61 -6.28
C ASP A 40 -1.19 23.15 -6.18
N CYS A 41 -0.94 22.49 -7.31
CA CYS A 41 -0.40 21.11 -7.32
C CYS A 41 1.00 21.09 -6.72
N ARG A 42 1.87 22.01 -7.17
CA ARG A 42 3.24 22.15 -6.67
C ARG A 42 3.26 22.47 -5.18
N HIS A 43 2.36 23.35 -4.75
CA HIS A 43 2.19 23.70 -3.35
C HIS A 43 1.79 22.47 -2.51
N LEU A 44 0.78 21.72 -2.95
CA LEU A 44 0.36 20.50 -2.25
C LEU A 44 1.50 19.48 -2.11
N LEU A 45 2.24 19.22 -3.20
CA LEU A 45 3.40 18.31 -3.17
C LEU A 45 4.49 18.78 -2.19
N SER A 46 4.73 20.10 -2.10
CA SER A 46 5.71 20.67 -1.17
C SER A 46 5.32 20.48 0.31
N LEU A 47 4.03 20.39 0.60
CA LEU A 47 3.51 20.15 1.95
C LEU A 47 3.48 18.65 2.31
N ILE A 48 3.42 17.77 1.30
CA ILE A 48 3.46 16.30 1.48
C ILE A 48 4.91 15.83 1.65
N PHE A 49 5.83 16.27 0.78
CA PHE A 49 7.23 15.86 0.79
C PHE A 49 8.05 16.68 1.79
N VAL A 50 7.68 16.56 3.07
CA VAL A 50 8.36 17.17 4.21
C VAL A 50 9.02 16.08 5.06
N ALA A 51 10.32 16.22 5.31
CA ALA A 51 11.12 15.26 6.07
C ALA A 51 10.61 15.10 7.52
N ASN A 52 10.29 16.20 8.20
CA ASN A 52 9.72 16.18 9.54
C ASN A 52 8.21 15.82 9.48
N PRO A 53 7.78 14.67 10.03
CA PRO A 53 6.38 14.24 10.00
C PRO A 53 5.41 15.20 10.70
N SER A 54 5.84 15.85 11.79
CA SER A 54 5.00 16.80 12.54
C SER A 54 4.68 18.07 11.77
N ARG A 55 5.46 18.39 10.73
CA ARG A 55 5.23 19.53 9.83
C ARG A 55 4.54 19.14 8.52
N ARG A 56 4.30 17.84 8.30
CA ARG A 56 3.69 17.33 7.08
C ARG A 56 2.20 17.60 7.11
N ILE A 57 1.64 17.98 5.96
CA ILE A 57 0.19 18.20 5.83
C ILE A 57 -0.59 16.94 6.21
N THR A 58 -1.67 17.13 6.97
CA THR A 58 -2.58 16.08 7.40
C THR A 58 -3.60 15.76 6.30
N ILE A 59 -4.22 14.58 6.36
CA ILE A 59 -5.29 14.21 5.42
C ILE A 59 -6.45 15.22 5.45
N LYS A 60 -6.82 15.73 6.63
CA LYS A 60 -7.87 16.75 6.77
C LYS A 60 -7.51 18.03 6.01
N GLU A 61 -6.26 18.46 6.09
CA GLU A 61 -5.79 19.65 5.36
C GLU A 61 -5.70 19.39 3.85
N ILE A 62 -5.27 18.20 3.42
CA ILE A 62 -5.29 17.81 1.99
C ILE A 62 -6.72 17.88 1.43
N LYS A 63 -7.70 17.35 2.15
CA LYS A 63 -9.11 17.36 1.71
C LYS A 63 -9.69 18.77 1.60
N ASN A 64 -9.10 19.75 2.28
CA ASN A 64 -9.46 21.16 2.20
C ASN A 64 -8.55 21.96 1.24
N HIS A 65 -7.53 21.33 0.64
CA HIS A 65 -6.60 22.03 -0.23
C HIS A 65 -7.26 22.39 -1.57
N PRO A 66 -7.05 23.61 -2.12
CA PRO A 66 -7.69 24.05 -3.36
C PRO A 66 -7.50 23.10 -4.55
N TRP A 67 -6.30 22.52 -4.67
CA TRP A 67 -6.00 21.53 -5.70
C TRP A 67 -6.86 20.27 -5.61
N PHE A 68 -7.15 19.79 -4.40
CA PHE A 68 -7.96 18.59 -4.17
C PHE A 68 -9.45 18.84 -4.41
N LEU A 69 -9.93 20.02 -3.99
CA LEU A 69 -11.34 20.41 -4.15
C LEU A 69 -11.71 20.75 -5.60
N LYS A 70 -10.72 21.07 -6.44
CA LYS A 70 -10.96 21.42 -7.85
C LYS A 70 -11.54 20.23 -8.61
N ASN A 71 -12.76 20.40 -9.12
CA ASN A 71 -13.50 19.36 -9.85
C ASN A 71 -13.76 18.09 -9.04
N LEU A 72 -13.83 18.17 -7.70
CA LEU A 72 -14.17 17.03 -6.86
C LEU A 72 -15.64 16.63 -7.09
N PRO A 73 -15.94 15.39 -7.54
CA PRO A 73 -17.30 14.91 -7.69
C PRO A 73 -18.07 15.00 -6.38
N ARG A 74 -19.35 15.37 -6.45
CA ARG A 74 -20.18 15.59 -5.25
C ARG A 74 -20.29 14.34 -4.41
N GLU A 75 -20.32 13.17 -5.04
CA GLU A 75 -20.42 11.84 -4.44
C GLU A 75 -19.21 11.54 -3.54
N LEU A 76 -18.05 12.13 -3.87
CA LEU A 76 -16.80 11.96 -3.12
C LEU A 76 -16.62 13.01 -2.01
N THR A 77 -17.59 13.90 -1.80
CA THR A 77 -17.56 14.84 -0.67
C THR A 77 -17.72 14.11 0.66
N GLU A 78 -17.19 14.68 1.74
CA GLU A 78 -17.33 14.12 3.08
C GLU A 78 -18.78 13.88 3.48
N SER A 79 -19.67 14.82 3.16
CA SER A 79 -21.11 14.68 3.41
C SER A 79 -21.73 13.50 2.68
N SER A 80 -21.37 13.29 1.41
CA SER A 80 -21.92 12.20 0.61
C SER A 80 -21.35 10.84 1.01
N GLN A 81 -20.06 10.76 1.30
CA GLN A 81 -19.43 9.55 1.83
C GLN A 81 -20.00 9.19 3.21
N ALA A 82 -20.23 10.17 4.10
CA ALA A 82 -20.81 9.92 5.41
C ALA A 82 -22.21 9.26 5.33
N VAL A 83 -22.97 9.53 4.27
CA VAL A 83 -24.27 8.86 4.02
C VAL A 83 -24.08 7.45 3.48
N TYR A 84 -23.06 7.21 2.66
CA TYR A 84 -22.75 5.88 2.14
C TYR A 84 -22.29 4.90 3.24
N TYR A 85 -21.40 5.36 4.13
CA TYR A 85 -20.85 4.56 5.24
C TYR A 85 -21.75 4.52 6.49
N GLN A 86 -22.99 5.04 6.42
CA GLN A 86 -23.93 4.91 7.53
C GLN A 86 -24.27 3.43 7.76
N ARG A 87 -24.19 3.01 9.01
CA ARG A 87 -24.42 1.61 9.43
C ARG A 87 -25.83 1.12 9.10
N ASP A 88 -26.78 2.04 9.01
CA ASP A 88 -28.17 1.79 8.63
C ASP A 88 -28.40 1.79 7.12
N ASN A 89 -27.35 2.02 6.32
CA ASN A 89 -27.43 2.01 4.86
C ASN A 89 -27.37 0.54 4.36
N PRO A 90 -28.49 -0.03 3.86
CA PRO A 90 -28.56 -1.44 3.48
C PRO A 90 -27.63 -1.82 2.32
N THR A 91 -27.10 -0.85 1.58
CA THR A 91 -26.15 -1.10 0.48
C THR A 91 -24.69 -1.22 0.95
N PHE A 92 -24.36 -0.87 2.20
CA PHE A 92 -22.97 -0.79 2.65
C PHE A 92 -22.36 -2.16 2.99
N SER A 93 -23.09 -2.98 3.75
CA SER A 93 -22.78 -4.40 3.96
C SER A 93 -23.99 -5.07 4.59
N LEU A 94 -24.46 -6.15 3.97
CA LEU A 94 -25.53 -6.97 4.54
C LEU A 94 -25.00 -7.95 5.60
N GLN A 95 -23.67 -8.17 5.65
CA GLN A 95 -23.06 -9.09 6.63
C GLN A 95 -22.77 -8.37 7.94
N THR A 96 -23.21 -9.01 9.03
CA THR A 96 -22.86 -8.63 10.39
C THR A 96 -21.43 -9.01 10.74
N VAL A 97 -20.87 -8.39 11.78
CA VAL A 97 -19.51 -8.71 12.27
C VAL A 97 -19.42 -10.19 12.68
N ASP A 98 -20.47 -10.74 13.30
CA ASP A 98 -20.50 -12.12 13.76
C ASP A 98 -20.50 -13.11 12.59
N GLU A 99 -21.25 -12.82 11.51
CA GLU A 99 -21.24 -13.62 10.28
C GLU A 99 -19.87 -13.61 9.60
N ILE A 100 -19.22 -12.44 9.53
CA ILE A 100 -17.87 -12.32 8.98
C ILE A 100 -16.89 -13.17 9.80
N MET A 101 -16.94 -13.07 11.13
CA MET A 101 -16.06 -13.85 12.01
C MET A 101 -16.32 -15.35 11.91
N LYS A 102 -17.58 -15.76 11.70
CA LYS A 102 -17.94 -17.16 11.45
C LYS A 102 -17.32 -17.69 10.15
N ILE A 103 -17.41 -16.93 9.06
CA ILE A 103 -16.79 -17.30 7.78
C ILE A 103 -15.27 -17.39 7.92
N VAL A 104 -14.65 -16.43 8.60
CA VAL A 104 -13.19 -16.44 8.86
C VAL A 104 -12.78 -17.66 9.69
N ALA A 105 -13.57 -18.04 10.70
CA ALA A 105 -13.30 -19.23 11.51
C ALA A 105 -13.41 -20.52 10.70
N GLU A 106 -14.43 -20.63 9.85
CA GLU A 106 -14.64 -21.77 8.94
C GLU A 106 -13.50 -21.89 7.91
N ALA A 107 -13.05 -20.77 7.35
CA ALA A 107 -11.97 -20.72 6.35
C ALA A 107 -10.59 -21.13 6.90
N ARG A 108 -10.41 -21.24 8.23
CA ARG A 108 -9.17 -21.74 8.84
C ARG A 108 -9.02 -23.26 8.71
N SER A 109 -10.12 -23.98 8.58
CA SER A 109 -10.08 -25.42 8.36
C SER A 109 -10.06 -25.72 6.85
N PRO A 110 -9.10 -26.52 6.35
CA PRO A 110 -9.15 -26.97 4.97
C PRO A 110 -10.41 -27.81 4.73
N PRO A 111 -11.00 -27.78 3.52
CA PRO A 111 -12.13 -28.63 3.22
C PRO A 111 -11.73 -30.09 3.43
N PRO A 112 -12.65 -30.95 3.94
CA PRO A 112 -12.39 -32.38 4.00
C PRO A 112 -12.02 -32.84 2.59
N SER A 113 -10.96 -33.64 2.47
CA SER A 113 -10.45 -34.12 1.19
C SER A 113 -11.61 -34.63 0.35
N SER A 114 -11.88 -33.90 -0.74
CA SER A 114 -12.93 -34.27 -1.69
C SER A 114 -12.66 -35.71 -2.07
N THR A 115 -13.53 -36.63 -1.65
CA THR A 115 -13.50 -38.00 -2.13
C THR A 115 -13.54 -37.90 -3.65
N ARG A 116 -12.43 -38.26 -4.30
CA ARG A 116 -12.27 -38.17 -5.75
C ARG A 116 -13.53 -38.73 -6.40
N VAL A 117 -14.32 -37.87 -7.04
CA VAL A 117 -15.47 -38.33 -7.83
C VAL A 117 -14.90 -39.35 -8.82
N LYS A 118 -15.34 -40.61 -8.69
CA LYS A 118 -14.84 -41.73 -9.48
C LYS A 118 -15.17 -41.46 -10.95
N GLY A 119 -14.25 -40.80 -11.67
CA GLY A 119 -14.43 -40.39 -13.07
C GLY A 119 -13.78 -39.08 -13.51
N PHE A 120 -13.34 -38.19 -12.60
CA PHE A 120 -12.64 -36.96 -13.00
C PHE A 120 -11.19 -36.97 -12.51
N ASN A 121 -10.27 -37.16 -13.46
CA ASN A 121 -8.82 -37.17 -13.26
C ASN A 121 -8.22 -35.84 -13.69
N TRP A 122 -8.24 -34.85 -12.79
CA TRP A 122 -7.31 -33.72 -12.88
C TRP A 122 -6.14 -34.02 -11.93
N GLY A 123 -4.94 -33.98 -12.50
CA GLY A 123 -3.74 -34.67 -12.01
C GLY A 123 -3.27 -34.22 -10.64
N ALA A 124 -3.20 -35.18 -9.73
CA ALA A 124 -2.25 -35.12 -8.61
C ALA A 124 -0.90 -35.56 -9.19
N GLN A 125 -0.07 -34.59 -9.56
CA GLN A 125 1.36 -34.82 -9.58
C GLN A 125 1.82 -34.54 -8.15
N GLU A 126 2.12 -35.64 -7.45
CA GLU A 126 2.87 -35.62 -6.21
C GLU A 126 4.24 -35.01 -6.58
N GLU A 127 4.47 -33.76 -6.18
CA GLU A 127 5.81 -33.20 -6.14
C GLU A 127 6.30 -33.40 -4.71
N ASP A 128 7.28 -34.29 -4.58
CA ASP A 128 7.99 -34.61 -3.35
C ASP A 128 8.54 -33.31 -2.72
N GLU A 129 8.07 -32.98 -1.52
CA GLU A 129 8.69 -31.95 -0.68
C GLU A 129 10.02 -32.50 -0.15
N GLU A 130 11.11 -32.27 -0.89
CA GLU A 130 12.46 -32.36 -0.34
C GLU A 130 12.64 -31.23 0.69
N ASP A 131 12.73 -31.65 1.95
CA ASP A 131 12.97 -30.84 3.14
C ASP A 131 14.38 -30.22 3.08
N VAL A 132 14.48 -28.96 2.67
CA VAL A 132 15.74 -28.20 2.72
C VAL A 132 15.76 -27.42 4.02
N GLU A 133 16.23 -28.05 5.10
CA GLU A 133 16.65 -27.36 6.33
C GLU A 133 17.78 -26.38 5.99
N ALA A 134 17.44 -25.10 5.76
CA ALA A 134 18.41 -24.02 5.74
C ALA A 134 18.84 -23.72 7.19
N ASN A 135 19.88 -24.43 7.63
CA ASN A 135 20.60 -24.12 8.86
C ASN A 135 21.25 -22.73 8.71
N VAL A 136 20.57 -21.68 9.20
CA VAL A 136 21.15 -20.33 9.29
C VAL A 136 22.02 -20.31 10.54
N GLU A 137 23.30 -20.60 10.38
CA GLU A 137 24.32 -20.29 11.38
C GLU A 137 24.39 -18.75 11.49
N ILE A 138 23.91 -18.22 12.62
CA ILE A 138 24.14 -16.84 13.02
C ILE A 138 25.56 -16.81 13.59
N GLU A 139 26.53 -16.37 12.79
CA GLU A 139 27.83 -15.96 13.32
C GLU A 139 27.61 -14.65 14.10
N ASP A 140 27.66 -14.76 15.43
CA ASP A 140 27.82 -13.63 16.34
C ASP A 140 29.23 -13.05 16.12
N ASP A 141 29.33 -11.98 15.33
CA ASP A 141 30.52 -11.12 15.31
C ASP A 141 30.58 -10.37 16.65
N GLU A 142 31.35 -10.90 17.60
CA GLU A 142 31.75 -10.19 18.82
C GLU A 142 32.63 -8.97 18.46
N ASP A 143 32.17 -7.79 18.89
CA ASP A 143 32.91 -6.54 18.84
C ASP A 143 34.20 -6.61 19.69
N GLU A 144 35.37 -6.67 19.04
CA GLU A 144 36.68 -6.39 19.66
C GLU A 144 37.22 -5.07 19.08
N TYR A 145 37.14 -3.99 19.87
CA TYR A 145 37.87 -2.74 19.62
C TYR A 145 38.83 -2.47 20.80
N ASP A 146 40.13 -2.58 20.52
CA ASP A 146 41.24 -1.97 21.27
C ASP A 146 41.35 -0.47 20.93
#